data_AF-A0A7R9CTU1-F1
#
_entry.id   AF-A0A7R9CTU1-F1
#
_cell.length_a   1.000
_cell.length_b   1.000
_cell.length_c   1.000
_cell.angle_alpha   90.00
_cell.angle_beta   90.00
_cell.angle_gamma   90.00
#
_symmetry.space_group_name_H-M   'P 1'
#
loop_
_entity.id
_entity.type
_entity.pdbx_description
1 polymer ?
#
loop_
_entity_poly.entity_id
_entity_poly.type
_entity_poly.pdbx_seq_one_letter_code
_entity_poly.pdbx_strand_id
1 'polypeptide(L)'
;MPPFFLFGLEAINPHKPSDYLKFSLDNEELGTVTPNDQGFWGLGGFSAINPTAENPWRFGTKMAPFDQEFYFLMNLAVGGVNGYFPDDGVNAGGKPWINTSPQASTDFWNGRSQWLPTWHIDENNGESSSLLVDYVKVWAV
;
A
#
# COMPACT_ATOMS: atom_id res chain seq x y z
N MET A 1 -11.85 1.71 -23.34
CA MET A 1 -11.31 1.21 -22.07
C MET A 1 -10.03 1.96 -21.79
N PRO A 2 -9.82 2.46 -20.56
CA PRO A 2 -8.51 2.97 -20.15
C PRO A 2 -7.45 1.85 -20.29
N PRO A 3 -6.17 2.19 -20.53
CA PRO A 3 -5.12 1.19 -20.56
C PRO A 3 -5.02 0.51 -19.19
N PHE A 4 -4.96 -0.82 -19.19
CA PHE A 4 -4.59 -1.58 -18.00
C PHE A 4 -3.08 -1.51 -17.81
N PHE A 5 -2.65 -1.32 -16.57
CA PHE A 5 -1.24 -1.40 -16.19
C PHE A 5 -0.91 -2.79 -15.67
N LEU A 6 0.28 -3.29 -16.01
CA LEU A 6 0.82 -4.52 -15.43
C LEU A 6 1.75 -4.19 -14.27
N PHE A 7 1.33 -4.53 -13.05
CA PHE A 7 2.18 -4.46 -11.87
C PHE A 7 2.90 -5.79 -11.66
N GLY A 8 4.22 -5.75 -11.56
CA GLY A 8 5.05 -6.92 -11.26
C GLY A 8 5.69 -6.83 -9.88
N LEU A 9 5.68 -7.95 -9.16
CA LEU A 9 6.52 -8.19 -8.00
C LEU A 9 7.36 -9.43 -8.27
N GLU A 10 8.68 -9.27 -8.18
CA GLU A 10 9.62 -10.38 -8.21
C GLU A 10 10.26 -10.54 -6.82
N ALA A 11 10.09 -11.74 -6.27
CA ALA A 11 10.80 -12.24 -5.11
C ALA A 11 11.37 -13.61 -5.49
N ILE A 12 12.68 -13.79 -5.41
CA ILE A 12 13.33 -15.06 -5.81
C ILE A 12 13.66 -15.85 -4.55
N ASN A 13 13.06 -17.03 -4.34
CA ASN A 13 13.77 -18.13 -3.68
C ASN A 13 13.08 -19.49 -3.78
N PRO A 14 13.86 -20.59 -3.89
CA PRO A 14 13.72 -21.61 -2.83
C PRO A 14 15.01 -22.16 -2.19
N HIS A 15 16.23 -21.89 -2.72
CA HIS A 15 17.51 -22.42 -2.18
C HIS A 15 18.68 -21.40 -2.06
N LYS A 16 18.46 -20.13 -2.38
CA LYS A 16 19.29 -18.95 -2.07
C LYS A 16 18.38 -17.73 -1.95
N PRO A 17 18.24 -17.09 -0.77
CA PRO A 17 17.38 -15.91 -0.67
C PRO A 17 17.90 -14.84 -1.63
N SER A 18 17.06 -14.39 -2.58
CA SER A 18 17.29 -13.04 -3.07
C SER A 18 17.04 -12.10 -1.92
N ASP A 19 18.01 -11.25 -1.67
CA ASP A 19 17.96 -10.26 -0.62
C ASP A 19 17.17 -9.01 -1.04
N TYR A 20 16.25 -9.15 -2.00
CA TYR A 20 15.52 -8.02 -2.57
C TYR A 20 14.07 -8.35 -2.95
N LEU A 21 13.26 -7.30 -3.04
CA LEU A 21 11.97 -7.28 -3.73
C LEU A 21 12.07 -6.30 -4.90
N LYS A 22 11.74 -6.73 -6.12
CA LYS A 22 11.75 -5.87 -7.30
C LYS A 22 10.34 -5.60 -7.78
N PHE A 23 10.06 -4.34 -8.10
CA PHE A 23 8.77 -3.86 -8.55
C PHE A 23 8.87 -3.38 -9.99
N SER A 24 7.86 -3.68 -10.80
CA SER A 24 7.78 -3.23 -12.18
C SER A 24 6.41 -2.71 -12.57
N LEU A 25 6.39 -1.83 -13.57
CA LEU A 25 5.20 -1.33 -14.26
C LEU A 25 5.38 -1.59 -15.75
N ASP A 26 4.43 -2.30 -16.36
CA ASP A 26 4.45 -2.63 -17.79
C ASP A 26 5.75 -3.32 -18.24
N ASN A 27 6.31 -4.17 -17.35
CA ASN A 27 7.60 -4.86 -17.48
C ASN A 27 8.85 -3.97 -17.37
N GLU A 28 8.70 -2.67 -17.11
CA GLU A 28 9.80 -1.78 -16.77
C GLU A 28 10.04 -1.79 -15.26
N GLU A 29 11.29 -1.97 -14.82
CA GLU A 29 11.64 -1.92 -13.40
C GLU A 29 11.39 -0.51 -12.85
N LEU A 30 10.51 -0.42 -11.85
CA LEU A 30 10.29 0.80 -11.08
C LEU A 30 11.33 0.96 -9.96
N GLY A 31 11.75 -0.15 -9.38
CA GLY A 31 12.77 -0.14 -8.35
C GLY A 31 12.92 -1.47 -7.62
N THR A 32 13.99 -1.51 -6.83
CA THR A 32 14.39 -2.67 -6.05
C THR A 32 14.56 -2.27 -4.58
N VAL A 33 14.00 -3.07 -3.68
CA VAL A 33 14.09 -2.91 -2.23
C VAL A 33 14.96 -4.01 -1.66
N THR A 34 16.10 -3.62 -1.10
CA THR A 34 17.05 -4.53 -0.45
C THR A 34 17.18 -4.12 1.02
N PRO A 35 16.59 -4.86 1.99
CA PRO A 35 16.78 -4.56 3.39
C PRO A 35 18.26 -4.74 3.81
N ASN A 36 18.73 -3.86 4.68
CA ASN A 36 20.04 -4.00 5.32
C ASN A 36 19.97 -5.07 6.44
N ASP A 37 21.02 -5.17 7.26
CA ASP A 37 21.08 -6.15 8.35
C ASP A 37 20.01 -5.95 9.45
N GLN A 38 19.31 -4.80 9.46
CA GLN A 38 18.16 -4.55 10.33
C GLN A 38 16.83 -5.08 9.75
N GLY A 39 16.88 -5.70 8.56
CA GLY A 39 15.73 -6.28 7.87
C GLY A 39 14.69 -5.24 7.43
N PHE A 40 13.51 -5.72 7.03
CA PHE A 40 12.37 -4.85 6.75
C PHE A 40 11.88 -4.07 7.98
N TRP A 41 12.17 -4.54 9.19
CA TRP A 41 11.83 -3.81 10.41
C TRP A 41 12.56 -2.47 10.49
N GLY A 42 13.88 -2.50 10.28
CA GLY A 42 14.71 -1.29 10.25
C GLY A 42 14.41 -0.42 9.04
N LEU A 43 14.21 -1.03 7.86
CA LEU A 43 13.86 -0.29 6.64
C LEU A 43 12.55 0.50 6.79
N GLY A 44 11.53 -0.10 7.44
CA GLY A 44 10.26 0.56 7.73
C GLY A 44 10.30 1.56 8.89
N GLY A 45 11.44 1.69 9.59
CA GLY A 45 11.59 2.62 10.71
C GLY A 45 10.66 2.32 11.90
N PHE A 46 10.17 1.07 12.05
CA PHE A 46 9.08 0.77 12.98
C PHE A 46 9.43 1.01 14.46
N SER A 47 10.72 0.89 14.83
CA SER A 47 11.18 1.26 16.17
C SER A 47 11.01 2.75 16.49
N ALA A 48 11.03 3.64 15.48
CA ALA A 48 10.77 5.06 15.69
C ALA A 48 9.26 5.35 15.77
N ILE A 49 8.45 4.59 15.03
CA ILE A 49 6.99 4.74 15.00
C ILE A 49 6.35 4.23 16.30
N ASN A 50 6.80 3.07 16.78
CA ASN A 50 6.34 2.49 18.03
C ASN A 50 7.53 1.97 18.86
N PRO A 51 8.13 2.83 19.71
CA PRO A 51 9.34 2.50 20.46
C PRO A 51 9.18 1.35 21.47
N THR A 52 7.95 1.02 21.86
CA THR A 52 7.67 -0.10 22.79
C THR A 52 7.36 -1.40 22.07
N ALA A 53 7.16 -1.37 20.74
CA ALA A 53 6.96 -2.58 19.97
C ALA A 53 8.29 -3.33 19.81
N GLU A 54 8.30 -4.60 20.22
CA GLU A 54 9.42 -5.48 19.89
C GLU A 54 9.34 -5.88 18.42
N ASN A 55 10.50 -5.91 17.73
CA ASN A 55 10.59 -6.46 16.38
C ASN A 55 10.17 -7.95 16.41
N PRO A 56 9.05 -8.33 15.76
CA PRO A 56 8.59 -9.72 15.74
C PRO A 56 9.49 -10.61 14.87
N TRP A 57 10.30 -10.00 13.99
CA TRP A 57 11.19 -10.69 13.06
C TRP A 57 12.65 -10.71 13.51
N ARG A 58 12.92 -10.37 14.78
CA ARG A 58 14.29 -10.30 15.34
C ARG A 58 15.09 -11.61 15.26
N PHE A 59 14.40 -12.75 15.11
CA PHE A 59 15.00 -14.08 14.96
C PHE A 59 14.81 -14.66 13.56
N GLY A 60 14.19 -13.91 12.65
CA GLY A 60 13.99 -14.29 11.25
C GLY A 60 15.20 -13.94 10.38
N THR A 61 15.08 -14.15 9.08
CA THR A 61 16.08 -13.63 8.14
C THR A 61 15.90 -12.13 7.95
N LYS A 62 16.87 -11.45 7.33
CA LYS A 62 16.68 -10.03 6.95
C LYS A 62 15.51 -9.81 5.98
N MET A 63 15.05 -10.87 5.31
CA MET A 63 13.91 -10.83 4.40
C MET A 63 12.56 -11.06 5.10
N ALA A 64 12.54 -11.42 6.38
CA ALA A 64 11.29 -11.52 7.14
C ALA A 64 10.51 -10.19 7.13
N PRO A 65 9.18 -10.23 6.94
CA PRO A 65 8.30 -11.41 6.91
C PRO A 65 8.15 -12.10 5.54
N PHE A 66 8.84 -11.66 4.51
CA PHE A 66 8.69 -12.16 3.13
C PHE A 66 9.56 -13.39 2.82
N ASP A 67 10.12 -14.01 3.86
CA ASP A 67 10.91 -15.25 3.80
C ASP A 67 10.07 -16.52 4.05
N GLN A 68 8.74 -16.40 4.04
CA GLN A 68 7.76 -17.48 4.18
C GLN A 68 6.59 -17.27 3.20
N GLU A 69 5.66 -18.22 3.13
CA GLU A 69 4.43 -18.05 2.36
C GLU A 69 3.61 -16.85 2.88
N PHE A 70 3.12 -16.02 1.96
CA PHE A 70 2.33 -14.83 2.27
C PHE A 70 1.16 -14.67 1.30
N TYR A 71 0.23 -13.79 1.67
CA TYR A 71 -0.96 -13.49 0.88
C TYR A 71 -0.85 -12.11 0.24
N PHE A 72 -1.39 -11.98 -0.98
CA PHE A 72 -1.62 -10.68 -1.58
C PHE A 72 -2.89 -10.05 -1.02
N LEU A 73 -2.78 -8.81 -0.55
CA LEU A 73 -3.93 -7.98 -0.19
C LEU A 73 -4.07 -6.89 -1.25
N MET A 74 -5.21 -6.86 -1.93
CA MET A 74 -5.62 -5.75 -2.81
C MET A 74 -6.85 -5.09 -2.18
N ASN A 75 -6.79 -3.78 -1.99
CA ASN A 75 -7.82 -3.04 -1.28
C ASN A 75 -8.00 -1.64 -1.86
N LEU A 76 -9.23 -1.13 -1.83
CA LEU A 76 -9.57 0.26 -2.11
C LEU A 76 -10.12 0.88 -0.82
N ALA A 77 -9.35 1.77 -0.20
CA ALA A 77 -9.67 2.39 1.08
C ALA A 77 -9.94 3.89 0.95
N VAL A 78 -10.78 4.43 1.85
CA VAL A 78 -11.08 5.87 1.98
C VAL A 78 -11.24 6.24 3.46
N GLY A 79 -11.04 7.51 3.81
CA GLY A 79 -11.40 8.05 5.14
C GLY A 79 -10.57 7.53 6.32
N GLY A 80 -9.36 7.03 6.09
CA GLY A 80 -8.47 6.49 7.14
C GLY A 80 -7.69 7.55 7.92
N VAL A 81 -7.32 7.22 9.17
CA VAL A 81 -6.49 8.08 10.06
C VAL A 81 -5.11 7.50 10.39
N ASN A 82 -4.78 6.34 9.83
CA ASN A 82 -3.54 5.60 10.11
C ASN A 82 -2.33 6.11 9.30
N GLY A 83 -2.38 7.32 8.76
CA GLY A 83 -1.28 7.94 8.01
C GLY A 83 -1.25 7.63 6.51
N TYR A 84 -2.10 6.74 5.98
CA TYR A 84 -2.20 6.54 4.51
C TYR A 84 -2.63 7.82 3.76
N PHE A 85 -3.42 8.66 4.42
CA PHE A 85 -3.83 9.98 3.93
C PHE A 85 -3.19 11.04 4.83
N PRO A 86 -2.02 11.60 4.48
CA PRO A 86 -1.31 12.55 5.34
C PRO A 86 -2.06 13.88 5.41
N ASP A 87 -1.99 14.58 6.56
CA ASP A 87 -2.73 15.82 6.78
C ASP A 87 -2.19 17.00 5.94
N ASP A 88 -0.94 16.93 5.49
CA ASP A 88 -0.30 17.86 4.56
C ASP A 88 -0.39 17.43 3.09
N GLY A 89 -1.19 16.38 2.80
CA GLY A 89 -1.42 15.91 1.44
C GLY A 89 -2.11 16.98 0.57
N VAL A 90 -1.56 17.23 -0.62
CA VAL A 90 -2.11 18.20 -1.57
C VAL A 90 -3.13 17.52 -2.48
N ASN A 91 -4.42 17.85 -2.31
CA ASN A 91 -5.53 17.35 -3.11
C ASN A 91 -6.45 18.50 -3.53
N ALA A 92 -7.18 18.33 -4.64
CA ALA A 92 -8.23 19.28 -5.01
C ALA A 92 -9.29 19.35 -3.90
N GLY A 93 -9.48 20.54 -3.32
CA GLY A 93 -10.36 20.76 -2.17
C GLY A 93 -9.75 20.42 -0.80
N GLY A 94 -8.56 19.82 -0.74
CA GLY A 94 -7.90 19.44 0.51
C GLY A 94 -8.49 18.19 1.17
N LYS A 95 -7.95 17.78 2.32
CA LYS A 95 -8.46 16.65 3.09
C LYS A 95 -9.49 17.15 4.13
N PRO A 96 -10.76 16.70 4.11
CA PRO A 96 -11.80 17.23 5.01
C PRO A 96 -11.78 16.67 6.44
N TRP A 97 -10.86 15.76 6.78
CA TRP A 97 -10.67 15.24 8.13
C TRP A 97 -9.20 15.32 8.55
N ILE A 98 -8.94 15.35 9.85
CA ILE A 98 -7.58 15.35 10.42
C ILE A 98 -7.31 14.01 11.11
N ASN A 99 -6.09 13.47 10.97
CA ASN A 99 -5.75 12.16 11.52
C ASN A 99 -5.90 12.06 13.04
N THR A 100 -5.74 13.17 13.76
CA THR A 100 -5.84 13.23 15.22
C THR A 100 -7.25 13.58 15.74
N SER A 101 -8.21 13.86 14.85
CA SER A 101 -9.58 14.21 15.25
C SER A 101 -10.29 12.99 15.86
N PRO A 102 -10.87 13.09 17.08
CA PRO A 102 -11.68 12.02 17.64
C PRO A 102 -13.02 11.84 16.89
N GLN A 103 -13.36 12.73 15.96
CA GLN A 103 -14.53 12.66 15.10
C GLN A 103 -14.15 12.60 13.61
N ALA A 104 -12.93 12.15 13.27
CA ALA A 104 -12.42 12.12 11.90
C ALA A 104 -13.38 11.47 10.88
N SER A 105 -14.06 10.38 11.24
CA SER A 105 -15.05 9.72 10.37
C SER A 105 -16.28 10.60 10.10
N THR A 106 -16.72 11.37 11.10
CA THR A 106 -17.80 12.35 10.96
C THR A 106 -17.35 13.52 10.09
N ASP A 107 -16.13 14.02 10.29
CA ASP A 107 -15.55 15.10 9.49
C ASP A 107 -15.43 14.67 8.02
N PHE A 108 -14.92 13.46 7.78
CA PHE A 108 -14.87 12.83 6.46
C PHE A 108 -16.25 12.79 5.80
N TRP A 109 -17.27 12.32 6.53
CA TRP A 109 -18.64 12.24 6.01
C TRP A 109 -19.28 13.60 5.76
N ASN A 110 -19.02 14.58 6.61
CA ASN A 110 -19.53 15.95 6.43
C ASN A 110 -18.87 16.62 5.21
N GLY A 111 -17.62 16.28 4.90
CA GLY A 111 -16.92 16.71 3.70
C GLY A 111 -17.35 16.04 2.39
N ARG A 112 -18.37 15.16 2.40
CA ARG A 112 -18.77 14.38 1.22
C ARG A 112 -19.17 15.20 0.00
N SER A 113 -19.67 16.42 0.17
CA SER A 113 -19.96 17.30 -0.97
C SER A 113 -18.72 17.64 -1.80
N GLN A 114 -17.52 17.52 -1.21
CA GLN A 114 -16.25 17.74 -1.88
C GLN A 114 -15.76 16.49 -2.62
N TRP A 115 -15.78 15.31 -1.97
CA TRP A 115 -15.17 14.10 -2.53
C TRP A 115 -16.16 13.19 -3.26
N LEU A 116 -17.43 13.12 -2.85
CA LEU A 116 -18.40 12.20 -3.45
C LEU A 116 -18.66 12.48 -4.95
N PRO A 117 -18.76 13.75 -5.41
CA PRO A 117 -18.91 14.03 -6.84
C PRO A 117 -17.72 13.55 -7.68
N THR A 118 -16.52 13.48 -7.09
CA THR A 118 -15.32 12.97 -7.79
C THR A 118 -15.39 11.48 -8.10
N TRP A 119 -16.36 10.77 -7.51
CA TRP A 119 -16.56 9.35 -7.77
C TRP A 119 -17.46 9.07 -8.96
N HIS A 120 -18.07 10.10 -9.55
CA HIS A 120 -18.92 9.99 -10.74
C HIS A 120 -19.99 8.89 -10.60
N ILE A 121 -20.61 8.78 -9.42
CA ILE A 121 -21.54 7.68 -9.09
C ILE A 121 -22.76 7.59 -10.04
N ASP A 122 -23.16 8.72 -10.61
CA ASP A 122 -24.27 8.82 -11.55
C ASP A 122 -23.84 8.55 -13.01
N GLU A 123 -22.54 8.44 -13.28
CA GLU A 123 -21.97 8.15 -14.60
C GLU A 123 -21.46 6.71 -14.63
N ASN A 124 -21.96 5.90 -15.57
CA ASN A 124 -21.51 4.52 -15.74
C ASN A 124 -21.42 3.72 -14.41
N ASN A 125 -22.39 3.91 -13.52
CA ASN A 125 -22.45 3.30 -12.18
C ASN A 125 -21.20 3.53 -11.30
N GLY A 126 -20.46 4.64 -11.49
CA GLY A 126 -19.25 4.94 -10.73
C GLY A 126 -18.06 4.03 -11.05
N GLU A 127 -18.07 3.34 -12.19
CA GLU A 127 -17.01 2.40 -12.59
C GLU A 127 -15.62 3.05 -12.62
N SER A 128 -15.55 4.35 -12.94
CA SER A 128 -14.29 5.13 -12.95
C SER A 128 -13.61 5.23 -11.60
N SER A 129 -14.31 4.94 -10.50
CA SER A 129 -13.77 4.99 -9.13
C SER A 129 -13.62 3.62 -8.49
N SER A 130 -13.79 2.56 -9.28
CA SER A 130 -13.60 1.19 -8.85
C SER A 130 -12.15 0.73 -9.02
N LEU A 131 -11.69 -0.17 -8.15
CA LEU A 131 -10.48 -0.94 -8.40
C LEU A 131 -10.83 -2.09 -9.37
N LEU A 132 -10.37 -1.98 -10.61
CA LEU A 132 -10.58 -3.00 -11.65
C LEU A 132 -9.34 -3.88 -11.79
N VAL A 133 -9.51 -5.19 -11.61
CA VAL A 133 -8.45 -6.19 -11.76
C VAL A 133 -8.89 -7.19 -12.81
N ASP A 134 -8.16 -7.28 -13.91
CA ASP A 134 -8.42 -8.26 -14.97
C ASP A 134 -7.97 -9.67 -14.54
N TYR A 135 -6.71 -9.80 -14.12
CA TYR A 135 -6.18 -11.07 -13.61
C TYR A 135 -5.05 -10.86 -12.60
N VAL A 136 -4.84 -11.89 -11.78
CA VAL A 136 -3.63 -12.08 -10.97
C VAL A 136 -2.96 -13.37 -11.42
N LYS A 137 -1.65 -13.31 -11.66
CA LYS A 137 -0.86 -14.48 -12.05
C LYS A 137 0.37 -14.59 -11.14
N VAL A 138 0.63 -15.81 -10.67
CA VAL A 138 1.75 -16.14 -9.78
C VAL A 138 2.51 -17.28 -10.41
N TRP A 139 3.84 -17.18 -10.43
CA TRP A 139 4.74 -18.14 -11.03
C TRP A 139 5.86 -18.45 -10.06
N ALA A 140 6.37 -19.67 -10.09
CA ALA A 140 7.61 -20.08 -9.45
C ALA A 140 8.45 -20.86 -10.47
N VAL A 141 9.76 -20.71 -10.41
CA VAL A 141 10.74 -21.40 -11.27
C VAL A 141 11.42 -22.51 -10.48
#